data_AF-A0A1B6CG26-F1
#
_entry.id   AF-A0A1B6CG26-F1
#
_cell.length_a   1.000
_cell.length_b   1.000
_cell.length_c   1.000
_cell.angle_alpha   90.00
_cell.angle_beta   90.00
_cell.angle_gamma   90.00
#
_symmetry.space_group_name_H-M   'P 1'
#
loop_
_entity.id
_entity.type
_entity.pdbx_description
1 polymer ?
#
loop_
_entity_poly.entity_id
_entity_poly.type
_entity_poly.pdbx_seq_one_letter_code
_entity_poly.pdbx_strand_id
1 'polypeptide(L)'
;MLSSEESSVLMNATGVQNIAALGSHLQPYPDARCLTPKPSFGVAELVNTTSQSITLQLPLPERDEDCTNVSLATVSSTVYYGIIDADGVSECVNKRSACFKLESFERIVTISGLQAYTNYVFLVTLRNHYSELQGLEEMVSPPSVYQTAPGGKLKCSLTHKLIANLSKH
;
A
#
# COMPACT_ATOMS: atom_id res chain seq x y z
N MET A 1 -23.35 31.82 14.87
CA MET A 1 -23.67 32.95 13.96
C MET A 1 -22.37 33.43 13.36
N LEU A 2 -22.04 33.01 12.13
CA LEU A 2 -21.06 33.71 11.30
C LEU A 2 -21.85 34.24 10.09
N SER A 3 -21.91 35.56 9.99
CA SER A 3 -22.54 36.31 8.92
C SER A 3 -21.70 36.14 7.65
N SER A 4 -22.22 35.43 6.65
CA SER A 4 -21.73 35.51 5.28
C SER A 4 -22.38 36.73 4.62
N GLU A 5 -21.57 37.76 4.35
CA GLU A 5 -21.97 38.88 3.51
C GLU A 5 -22.22 38.39 2.09
N GLU A 6 -23.46 38.51 1.61
CA GLU A 6 -23.80 38.31 0.21
C GLU A 6 -23.27 39.48 -0.62
N SER A 7 -22.41 39.18 -1.60
CA SER A 7 -22.07 40.11 -2.67
C SER A 7 -22.61 39.55 -3.99
N SER A 8 -23.81 39.98 -4.36
CA SER A 8 -24.36 39.75 -5.69
C SER A 8 -23.71 40.74 -6.66
N VAL A 9 -22.66 40.30 -7.36
CA VAL A 9 -22.03 41.09 -8.41
C VAL A 9 -22.85 40.98 -9.69
N LEU A 10 -23.65 42.00 -10.00
CA LEU A 10 -24.25 42.18 -11.32
C LEU A 10 -23.18 42.72 -12.28
N MET A 11 -22.42 41.81 -12.90
CA MET A 11 -21.49 42.13 -13.97
C MET A 11 -22.25 42.23 -15.30
N ASN A 12 -22.38 43.44 -15.85
CA ASN A 12 -22.84 43.63 -17.22
C ASN A 12 -21.64 43.43 -18.17
N ALA A 13 -21.40 42.18 -18.56
CA ALA A 13 -20.29 41.80 -19.42
C ALA A 13 -20.80 41.48 -20.84
N THR A 14 -20.68 42.43 -21.76
CA THR A 14 -21.03 42.24 -23.17
C THR A 14 -19.99 41.35 -23.86
N GLY A 15 -20.44 40.26 -24.49
CA GLY A 15 -19.58 39.28 -25.18
C GLY A 15 -19.23 38.04 -24.36
N VAL A 16 -19.66 37.97 -23.10
CA VAL A 16 -19.52 36.76 -22.27
C VAL A 16 -20.64 35.79 -22.60
N GLN A 17 -20.30 34.61 -23.14
CA GLN A 17 -21.30 33.59 -23.48
C GLN A 17 -21.75 32.74 -22.28
N ASN A 18 -20.94 32.65 -21.21
CA ASN A 18 -21.29 31.90 -19.99
C ASN A 18 -20.70 32.56 -18.74
N ILE A 19 -21.56 32.85 -17.76
CA ILE A 19 -21.18 33.29 -16.41
C ILE A 19 -21.47 32.13 -15.46
N ALA A 20 -20.44 31.55 -14.84
CA ALA A 20 -20.60 30.52 -13.82
C ALA A 20 -20.48 31.18 -12.43
N ALA A 21 -21.58 31.17 -11.66
CA ALA A 21 -21.55 31.59 -10.27
C ALA A 21 -20.98 30.45 -9.40
N LEU A 22 -19.85 30.70 -8.77
CA LEU A 22 -19.19 29.78 -7.83
C LEU A 22 -19.65 30.17 -6.42
N GLY A 23 -20.47 29.34 -5.80
CA GLY A 23 -20.90 29.48 -4.42
C GLY A 23 -21.05 28.11 -3.79
N SER A 24 -20.81 27.97 -2.48
CA SER A 24 -20.92 26.69 -1.77
C SER A 24 -22.30 26.03 -1.91
N HIS A 25 -23.37 26.83 -2.05
CA HIS A 25 -24.72 26.35 -2.35
C HIS A 25 -24.90 25.87 -3.80
N LEU A 26 -24.07 26.34 -4.72
CA LEU A 26 -24.11 26.00 -6.15
C LEU A 26 -23.11 24.90 -6.53
N GLN A 27 -22.19 24.55 -5.62
CA GLN A 27 -21.21 23.48 -5.77
C GLN A 27 -21.18 22.64 -4.47
N PRO A 28 -22.24 21.83 -4.24
CA PRO A 28 -22.27 20.97 -3.07
C PRO A 28 -21.08 20.02 -3.10
N TYR A 29 -20.46 19.85 -1.93
CA TYR A 29 -19.36 18.93 -1.77
C TYR A 29 -19.84 17.49 -1.97
N PRO A 30 -19.05 16.62 -2.63
CA PRO A 30 -19.40 15.21 -2.73
C PRO A 30 -19.60 14.56 -1.36
N ASP A 31 -20.37 13.47 -1.33
CA ASP A 31 -20.46 12.63 -0.13
C ASP A 31 -19.04 12.22 0.33
N ALA A 32 -18.78 12.32 1.63
CA ALA A 32 -17.52 11.96 2.25
C ALA A 32 -17.04 10.56 1.84
N ARG A 33 -17.95 9.59 1.70
CA ARG A 33 -17.63 8.21 1.29
C ARG A 33 -17.05 8.11 -0.12
N CYS A 34 -17.37 9.08 -0.99
CA CYS A 34 -16.90 9.12 -2.38
C CYS A 34 -15.50 9.71 -2.54
N LEU A 35 -14.99 10.32 -1.47
CA LEU A 35 -13.71 11.04 -1.46
C LEU A 35 -12.58 10.19 -0.91
N THR A 36 -12.89 9.15 -0.15
CA THR A 36 -11.91 8.22 0.42
C THR A 36 -11.90 6.92 -0.37
N PRO A 37 -10.76 6.20 -0.42
CA PRO A 37 -10.73 4.87 -1.00
C PRO A 37 -11.72 3.97 -0.25
N LYS A 38 -12.42 3.12 -0.98
CA LYS A 38 -13.20 2.05 -0.36
C LYS A 38 -12.21 1.16 0.41
N PRO A 39 -12.57 0.69 1.60
CA PRO A 39 -11.78 -0.32 2.29
C PRO A 39 -11.81 -1.61 1.48
N SER A 40 -10.78 -1.82 0.65
CA SER A 40 -10.60 -3.04 -0.13
C SER A 40 -9.64 -3.97 0.61
N PHE A 41 -9.96 -5.27 0.61
CA PHE A 41 -9.14 -6.31 1.24
C PHE A 41 -8.09 -6.88 0.27
N GLY A 42 -7.70 -6.12 -0.75
CA GLY A 42 -6.69 -6.56 -1.70
C GLY A 42 -5.35 -6.77 -1.01
N VAL A 43 -4.65 -7.85 -1.34
CA VAL A 43 -3.31 -8.14 -0.82
C VAL A 43 -2.24 -7.63 -1.79
N ALA A 44 -1.03 -7.41 -1.28
CA ALA A 44 0.12 -7.20 -2.17
C ALA A 44 0.46 -8.51 -2.88
N GLU A 45 0.54 -8.47 -4.21
CA GLU A 45 0.85 -9.62 -5.05
C GLU A 45 2.33 -9.65 -5.44
N LEU A 46 2.91 -10.84 -5.50
CA LEU A 46 4.31 -11.01 -5.90
C LEU A 46 4.50 -10.78 -7.40
N VAL A 47 5.37 -9.86 -7.76
CA VAL A 47 5.79 -9.64 -9.15
C VAL A 47 7.14 -10.32 -9.42
N ASN A 48 8.11 -10.10 -8.54
CA ASN A 48 9.45 -10.65 -8.70
C ASN A 48 10.15 -10.79 -7.35
N THR A 49 11.13 -11.69 -7.28
CA THR A 49 11.99 -11.88 -6.11
C THR A 49 13.44 -12.03 -6.53
N THR A 50 14.34 -11.47 -5.72
CA THR A 50 15.77 -11.76 -5.76
C THR A 50 16.21 -12.21 -4.38
N SER A 51 17.52 -12.45 -4.20
CA SER A 51 18.06 -12.77 -2.88
C SER A 51 18.07 -11.58 -1.92
N GLN A 52 17.86 -10.36 -2.42
CA GLN A 52 17.94 -9.14 -1.62
C GLN A 52 16.80 -8.16 -1.89
N SER A 53 15.80 -8.57 -2.67
CA SER A 53 14.65 -7.74 -2.96
C SER A 53 13.39 -8.53 -3.26
N ILE A 54 12.25 -7.91 -2.99
CA ILE A 54 10.93 -8.38 -3.39
C ILE A 54 10.23 -7.21 -4.09
N THR A 55 9.70 -7.48 -5.28
CA THR A 55 8.87 -6.55 -6.04
C THR A 55 7.41 -6.97 -5.89
N LEU A 56 6.58 -6.04 -5.45
CA LEU A 56 5.17 -6.25 -5.17
C LEU A 56 4.30 -5.39 -6.09
N GLN A 57 3.16 -5.93 -6.49
CA GLN A 57 2.07 -5.19 -7.07
C GLN A 57 1.02 -4.93 -5.99
N LEU A 58 0.81 -3.67 -5.68
CA LEU A 58 -0.10 -3.21 -4.65
C LEU A 58 -1.56 -3.26 -5.16
N PRO A 59 -2.52 -3.46 -4.23
CA PRO A 59 -3.93 -3.49 -4.57
C PRO A 59 -4.37 -2.15 -5.16
N LEU A 60 -5.36 -2.21 -6.07
CA LEU A 60 -5.97 -0.98 -6.59
C LEU A 60 -6.87 -0.37 -5.52
N PRO A 61 -6.85 0.97 -5.36
CA PRO A 61 -7.85 1.65 -4.58
C PRO A 61 -9.20 1.51 -5.28
N GLU A 62 -10.14 0.88 -4.59
CA GLU A 62 -11.52 0.79 -5.05
C GLU A 62 -12.33 1.99 -4.56
N ARG A 63 -13.52 2.13 -5.12
CA ARG A 63 -14.47 3.17 -4.75
C ARG A 63 -15.83 2.54 -4.55
N ASP A 64 -16.69 3.27 -3.84
CA ASP A 64 -18.09 2.90 -3.80
C ASP A 64 -18.70 2.98 -5.20
N GLU A 65 -19.57 2.03 -5.53
CA GLU A 65 -20.19 1.92 -6.85
C GLU A 65 -21.10 3.12 -7.14
N ASP A 66 -21.67 3.72 -6.09
CA ASP A 66 -22.49 4.94 -6.18
C ASP A 66 -21.69 6.22 -6.51
N CYS A 67 -20.35 6.16 -6.46
CA CYS A 67 -19.47 7.32 -6.54
C CYS A 67 -18.88 7.59 -7.94
N THR A 68 -19.52 7.08 -9.00
CA THR A 68 -19.03 7.17 -10.40
C THR A 68 -18.83 8.59 -10.91
N ASN A 69 -19.61 9.57 -10.44
CA ASN A 69 -19.55 10.96 -10.91
C ASN A 69 -18.55 11.85 -10.16
N VAL A 70 -17.90 11.33 -9.13
CA VAL A 70 -16.86 12.01 -8.36
C VAL A 70 -15.54 11.40 -8.78
N SER A 71 -14.40 12.09 -8.76
CA SER A 71 -13.09 11.47 -8.98
C SER A 71 -12.43 11.12 -7.63
N LEU A 72 -11.69 10.01 -7.56
CA LEU A 72 -10.91 9.68 -6.37
C LEU A 72 -9.64 10.52 -6.36
N ALA A 73 -9.36 11.19 -5.23
CA ALA A 73 -8.08 11.83 -5.04
C ALA A 73 -6.95 10.80 -5.02
N THR A 74 -5.74 11.26 -5.39
CA THR A 74 -4.52 10.44 -5.38
C THR A 74 -4.36 9.69 -4.06
N VAL A 75 -4.16 8.38 -4.16
CA VAL A 75 -4.02 7.47 -3.03
C VAL A 75 -2.55 7.13 -2.84
N SER A 76 -2.02 7.34 -1.64
CA SER A 76 -0.75 6.78 -1.20
C SER A 76 -0.99 5.42 -0.57
N SER A 77 -0.07 4.50 -0.82
CA SER A 77 -0.01 3.20 -0.18
C SER A 77 1.14 3.17 0.81
N THR A 78 0.93 2.58 1.97
CA THR A 78 2.00 2.24 2.91
C THR A 78 2.15 0.74 2.98
N VAL A 79 3.32 0.23 2.60
CA VAL A 79 3.67 -1.18 2.74
C VAL A 79 4.41 -1.36 4.06
N TYR A 80 3.80 -2.08 4.98
CA TYR A 80 4.42 -2.54 6.20
C TYR A 80 4.98 -3.94 5.99
N TYR A 81 6.21 -4.18 6.42
CA TYR A 81 6.82 -5.49 6.26
C TYR A 81 7.71 -5.88 7.43
N GLY A 82 7.84 -7.18 7.65
CA GLY A 82 8.62 -7.74 8.74
C GLY A 82 9.07 -9.16 8.43
N ILE A 83 10.09 -9.63 9.14
CA ILE A 83 10.57 -11.01 9.04
C ILE A 83 9.60 -11.93 9.79
N ILE A 84 9.35 -13.11 9.24
CA ILE A 84 8.70 -14.22 9.95
C ILE A 84 9.79 -15.04 10.63
N ASP A 85 9.67 -15.21 11.94
CA ASP A 85 10.61 -15.96 12.76
C ASP A 85 10.47 -17.49 12.57
N ALA A 86 11.30 -18.24 13.30
CA ALA A 86 11.31 -19.71 13.23
C ALA A 86 10.01 -20.35 13.74
N ASP A 87 9.25 -19.64 14.59
CA ASP A 87 7.97 -20.08 15.12
C ASP A 87 6.82 -19.78 14.13
N GLY A 88 7.13 -19.17 12.99
CA GLY A 88 6.16 -18.83 11.96
C GLY A 88 5.38 -17.55 12.27
N VAL A 89 5.85 -16.74 13.22
CA VAL A 89 5.19 -15.52 13.68
C VAL A 89 5.99 -14.30 13.23
N SER A 90 5.31 -13.18 13.00
CA SER A 90 5.97 -11.90 12.84
C SER A 90 5.33 -10.89 13.78
N GLU A 91 6.13 -10.21 14.59
CA GLU A 91 5.65 -9.11 15.43
C GLU A 91 4.97 -8.02 14.62
N CYS A 92 5.35 -7.84 13.35
CA CYS A 92 4.75 -6.88 12.43
C CYS A 92 3.24 -7.10 12.23
N VAL A 93 2.76 -8.35 12.29
CA VAL A 93 1.32 -8.66 12.18
C VAL A 93 0.55 -8.17 13.39
N ASN A 94 1.14 -8.27 14.59
CA ASN A 94 0.48 -7.92 15.85
C ASN A 94 0.68 -6.44 16.23
N LYS A 95 1.83 -5.87 15.87
CA LYS A 95 2.26 -4.53 16.25
C LYS A 95 2.87 -3.82 15.03
N ARG A 96 2.12 -2.88 14.47
CA ARG A 96 2.56 -2.09 13.30
C ARG A 96 3.85 -1.30 13.56
N SER A 97 4.12 -0.93 14.81
CA SER A 97 5.36 -0.26 15.21
C SER A 97 6.61 -1.13 15.09
N ALA A 98 6.46 -2.45 15.00
CA ALA A 98 7.56 -3.39 14.80
C ALA A 98 7.85 -3.64 13.29
N CYS A 99 7.00 -3.13 12.40
CA CYS A 99 7.20 -3.24 10.97
C CYS A 99 8.19 -2.21 10.44
N PHE A 100 8.95 -2.59 9.42
CA PHE A 100 9.50 -1.62 8.47
C PHE A 100 8.37 -1.04 7.61
N LYS A 101 8.58 0.15 7.06
CA LYS A 101 7.58 0.84 6.23
C LYS A 101 8.17 1.41 4.95
N LEU A 102 7.39 1.33 3.87
CA LEU A 102 7.65 1.98 2.60
C LEU A 102 6.35 2.67 2.13
N GLU A 103 6.40 3.98 1.95
CA GLU A 103 5.29 4.77 1.42
C GLU A 103 5.51 4.99 -0.08
N SER A 104 4.45 4.84 -0.88
CA SER A 104 4.52 4.98 -2.35
C SER A 104 3.18 5.40 -2.93
N PHE A 105 3.23 6.16 -4.03
CA PHE A 105 2.07 6.42 -4.89
C PHE A 105 2.01 5.47 -6.09
N GLU A 106 3.07 4.68 -6.30
CA GLU A 106 3.16 3.73 -7.39
C GLU A 106 2.53 2.39 -7.02
N ARG A 107 1.97 1.72 -8.03
CA ARG A 107 1.36 0.40 -7.85
C ARG A 107 2.40 -0.72 -7.77
N ILE A 108 3.55 -0.58 -8.42
CA ILE A 108 4.61 -1.58 -8.38
C ILE A 108 5.75 -1.02 -7.55
N VAL A 109 6.09 -1.70 -6.47
CA VAL A 109 7.14 -1.25 -5.55
C VAL A 109 8.20 -2.33 -5.40
N THR A 110 9.46 -1.93 -5.31
CA THR A 110 10.57 -2.85 -5.04
C THR A 110 11.15 -2.53 -3.67
N ILE A 111 11.10 -3.49 -2.78
CA ILE A 111 11.70 -3.43 -1.45
C ILE A 111 13.06 -4.11 -1.56
N SER A 112 14.13 -3.36 -1.34
CA SER A 112 15.52 -3.82 -1.47
C SER A 112 16.20 -3.95 -0.11
N GLY A 113 17.40 -4.54 -0.09
CA GLY A 113 18.17 -4.73 1.15
C GLY A 113 17.61 -5.83 2.07
N LEU A 114 16.83 -6.75 1.51
CA LEU A 114 16.27 -7.88 2.25
C LEU A 114 17.33 -8.97 2.49
N GLN A 115 17.14 -9.76 3.54
CA GLN A 115 17.98 -10.93 3.80
C GLN A 115 17.62 -12.04 2.84
N ALA A 116 18.62 -12.78 2.38
CA ALA A 116 18.41 -13.91 1.48
C ALA A 116 17.73 -15.09 2.18
N TYR A 117 16.97 -15.88 1.43
CA TYR A 117 16.25 -17.05 1.91
C TYR A 117 15.40 -16.80 3.17
N THR A 118 14.78 -15.63 3.26
CA THR A 118 14.04 -15.17 4.45
C THR A 118 12.59 -14.93 4.09
N ASN A 119 11.67 -15.41 4.94
CA ASN A 119 10.24 -15.17 4.80
C ASN A 119 9.89 -13.79 5.34
N TYR A 120 9.20 -13.00 4.52
CA TYR A 120 8.69 -11.69 4.89
C TYR A 120 7.17 -11.70 4.83
N VAL A 121 6.54 -11.07 5.81
CA VAL A 121 5.12 -10.71 5.77
C VAL A 121 4.97 -9.28 5.27
N PHE A 122 3.93 -9.03 4.50
CA PHE A 122 3.57 -7.73 3.95
C PHE A 122 2.11 -7.40 4.29
N LEU A 123 1.89 -6.16 4.71
CA LEU A 123 0.58 -5.57 4.96
C LEU A 123 0.54 -4.23 4.22
N VAL A 124 -0.59 -3.92 3.60
CA VAL A 124 -0.77 -2.67 2.85
C VAL A 124 -1.88 -1.86 3.48
N THR A 125 -1.65 -0.56 3.63
CA THR A 125 -2.71 0.42 3.89
C THR A 125 -2.81 1.40 2.74
N LEU A 126 -4.02 1.91 2.51
CA LEU A 126 -4.31 2.90 1.47
C LEU A 126 -4.86 4.15 2.14
N ARG A 127 -4.36 5.32 1.76
CA ARG A 127 -4.80 6.61 2.31
C ARG A 127 -4.73 7.69 1.25
N ASN A 128 -5.64 8.67 1.34
CA ASN A 128 -5.54 9.92 0.63
C ASN A 128 -5.79 11.11 1.57
N HIS A 129 -5.72 12.32 1.00
CA HIS A 129 -5.91 13.58 1.71
C HIS A 129 -7.23 13.65 2.49
N TYR A 130 -8.33 13.09 1.98
CA TYR A 130 -9.63 13.17 2.63
C TYR A 130 -9.75 12.21 3.81
N SER A 131 -9.22 10.99 3.67
CA SER A 131 -9.12 10.05 4.80
C SER A 131 -8.24 10.61 5.92
N GLU A 132 -7.23 11.43 5.59
CA GLU A 132 -6.44 12.17 6.57
C GLU A 132 -7.27 13.23 7.30
N LEU A 133 -7.91 14.12 6.56
CA LEU A 133 -8.71 15.21 7.13
C LEU A 133 -9.84 14.70 8.02
N GLN A 134 -10.43 13.56 7.67
CA GLN A 134 -11.51 12.93 8.43
C GLN A 134 -11.01 12.09 9.61
N GLY A 135 -9.69 11.87 9.74
CA GLY A 135 -9.12 11.05 10.80
C GLY A 135 -9.58 9.58 10.73
N LEU A 136 -9.84 9.06 9.53
CA LEU A 136 -10.26 7.67 9.36
C LEU A 136 -9.09 6.74 9.71
N GLU A 137 -9.42 5.65 10.40
CA GLU A 137 -8.47 4.59 10.68
C GLU A 137 -8.03 3.91 9.37
N GLU A 138 -6.72 3.74 9.21
CA GLU A 138 -6.16 3.07 8.04
C GLU A 138 -6.53 1.59 8.07
N MET A 139 -7.36 1.16 7.11
CA MET A 139 -7.63 -0.25 6.93
C MET A 139 -6.42 -0.96 6.36
N VAL A 140 -6.21 -2.17 6.87
CA VAL A 140 -5.02 -2.97 6.64
C VAL A 140 -5.43 -4.17 5.81
N SER A 141 -4.68 -4.44 4.75
CA SER A 141 -4.87 -5.65 3.98
C SER A 141 -4.68 -6.90 4.85
N PRO A 142 -5.25 -8.04 4.43
CA PRO A 142 -4.75 -9.33 4.89
C PRO A 142 -3.24 -9.46 4.63
N PRO A 143 -2.51 -10.26 5.42
CA PRO A 143 -1.08 -10.48 5.23
C PRO A 143 -0.82 -11.28 3.95
N SER A 144 0.19 -10.87 3.17
CA SER A 144 0.83 -11.73 2.18
C SER A 144 2.24 -12.11 2.62
N VAL A 145 2.67 -13.32 2.29
CA VAL A 145 3.96 -13.87 2.73
C VAL A 145 4.76 -14.31 1.52
N TYR A 146 5.98 -13.80 1.41
CA TYR A 146 6.90 -14.15 0.33
C TYR A 146 8.32 -14.35 0.84
N GLN A 147 9.03 -15.28 0.22
CA GLN A 147 10.42 -15.58 0.54
C GLN A 147 11.35 -14.95 -0.49
N THR A 148 12.47 -14.39 -0.03
CA THR A 148 13.58 -14.01 -0.92
C THR A 148 14.31 -15.25 -1.45
N ALA A 149 14.90 -15.12 -2.63
CA ALA A 149 15.68 -16.21 -3.22
C ALA A 149 16.94 -16.53 -2.38
N PRO A 150 17.54 -17.73 -2.52
CA PRO A 150 18.84 -18.02 -1.92
C PRO A 150 19.95 -17.07 -2.41
N GLY A 151 20.83 -16.65 -1.49
CA GLY A 151 22.03 -15.90 -1.82
C GLY A 151 23.07 -16.75 -2.54
N GLY A 152 23.89 -16.13 -3.38
CA GLY A 152 24.93 -16.84 -4.14
C GLY A 152 26.01 -17.49 -3.26
N LYS A 153 26.14 -18.82 -3.40
CA LYS A 153 27.19 -19.75 -2.93
C LYS A 153 27.42 -19.88 -1.42
N LEU A 154 26.59 -20.70 -0.78
CA LEU A 154 27.12 -21.60 0.25
C LEU A 154 28.01 -22.64 -0.44
N LYS A 155 29.33 -22.48 -0.39
CA LYS A 155 30.26 -23.59 -0.67
C LYS A 155 30.09 -24.63 0.44
N CYS A 156 29.15 -25.56 0.28
CA CYS A 156 29.20 -26.81 1.03
C CYS A 156 30.42 -27.61 0.53
N SER A 157 31.57 -27.43 1.18
CA SER A 157 32.72 -28.33 1.02
C SER A 157 32.45 -29.62 1.79
N LEU A 158 31.61 -30.49 1.26
CA LEU A 158 31.47 -31.87 1.73
C LEU A 158 32.70 -32.67 1.28
N THR A 159 33.85 -32.44 1.90
CA THR A 159 34.95 -33.42 1.88
C THR A 159 34.84 -34.31 3.11
N HIS A 160 33.78 -35.12 3.17
CA HIS A 160 33.86 -36.37 3.94
C HIS A 160 34.32 -37.47 2.99
N LYS A 161 35.63 -37.77 3.05
CA LYS A 161 36.17 -39.01 2.50
C LYS A 161 35.49 -40.17 3.23
N LEU A 162 34.50 -40.79 2.58
CA LEU A 162 34.10 -42.16 2.89
C LEU A 162 35.23 -43.08 2.42
N ILE A 163 36.15 -43.40 3.33
CA ILE A 163 37.07 -44.53 3.13
C ILE A 163 36.26 -45.78 3.45
N ALA A 164 35.96 -46.55 2.42
CA ALA A 164 35.48 -47.91 2.55
C ALA A 164 36.51 -48.76 3.31
N ASN A 165 36.05 -49.62 4.21
CA ASN A 165 36.80 -50.82 4.54
C ASN A 165 35.85 -52.01 4.61
N LEU A 166 35.85 -52.76 3.50
CA LEU A 166 35.39 -54.13 3.43
C LEU A 166 36.42 -54.99 4.17
N SER A 167 36.03 -55.60 5.29
CA SER A 167 36.71 -56.79 5.80
C SER A 167 35.69 -57.92 5.83
N LYS A 168 35.87 -58.86 4.91
CA LYS A 168 35.27 -60.18 4.92
C LYS A 168 35.95 -60.99 6.02
N HIS A 169 35.17 -61.61 6.91
CA HIS A 169 35.51 -62.86 7.56
C HIS A 169 34.23 -63.68 7.74
#